data_AF-A0A8D0G8T6-F1
#
_entry.id   AF-A0A8D0G8T6-F1
#
_cell.length_a   1.000
_cell.length_b   1.000
_cell.length_c   1.000
_cell.angle_alpha   90.00
_cell.angle_beta   90.00
_cell.angle_gamma   90.00
#
_symmetry.space_group_name_H-M   'P 1'
#
loop_
_entity.id
_entity.type
_entity.pdbx_description
1 polymer ?
#
loop_
_entity_poly.entity_id
_entity_poly.type
_entity_poly.pdbx_seq_one_letter_code
_entity_poly.pdbx_strand_id
1 'polypeptide(L)'
;MDVAKMEPPELKSIQSIRFQRDCISVDWKVAESGFHIKQVCELRYKTDVDPGWTVLPNISSTRPQIHFCGFLSDTDYRAQMRCRRHLGFGYWSKWSSGRDFTTHKTVPTGELDVWWKMKPAESGKKVDVQLLWKTMSQKDAGSKALSYWVSLNSGQKNRDPATICNTTETHCDFSTSAEIKRVYLTAYNAAGPSPAKEIVLFEKKGRPLPRIQVSPCNDHSFQVQWNPPRPLATGYIIEWHTVSSAEQGSSNVSWQKERGGSATWVQIKENIEPFQMYNISVYPLYKDGVGLPVHTTAYSSQKAPSSAPKLHLKSISKSEAELSWDPLPIEMQNGFITHYTIFWVSPSEETFSTVLNASSRSFTIKGLESSRMYKVHIMASTAVGGTNSTIMTLVTTLLNEKDILVIFLPFGMLLFAIIGLTLCFQRNNRMKNQFWPSIPDPANSSLGKWEPADLQEETLQAQSAREPSPVNISAITVLDKEAKKKPPTWRMTNSTPAPMCNLPKSYVHHSSSGQPSKETRPSSYVNGTGAVQYAQVVWDGYRDQQAPSPLYTRSDSTQPLLDNMTPSPKPYENLWFHGGQAEMGLCSQSFQEDTVFLKEPLMDFPLLRGLKIDGTEGLNNLRRL
;
A
#
# COMPACT_ATOMS: atom_id res chain seq x y z
N MET A 1 29.75 70.44 -5.58
CA MET A 1 30.19 69.23 -6.30
C MET A 1 29.58 68.00 -5.64
N ASP A 2 28.30 67.70 -5.88
CA ASP A 2 27.49 66.99 -4.87
C ASP A 2 26.96 65.61 -5.29
N VAL A 3 27.46 65.06 -6.41
CA VAL A 3 26.98 63.81 -7.02
C VAL A 3 28.10 62.74 -7.14
N ALA A 4 29.14 62.84 -6.31
CA ALA A 4 30.24 61.87 -6.30
C ALA A 4 29.79 60.53 -5.66
N LYS A 5 29.84 59.44 -6.45
CA LYS A 5 29.62 58.08 -5.97
C LYS A 5 30.90 57.54 -5.34
N MET A 6 30.83 57.18 -4.06
CA MET A 6 31.97 56.68 -3.30
C MET A 6 32.42 55.28 -3.76
N GLU A 7 33.72 55.02 -3.60
CA GLU A 7 34.32 53.71 -3.75
C GLU A 7 33.84 52.74 -2.65
N PRO A 8 33.84 51.41 -2.90
CA PRO A 8 33.48 50.44 -1.88
C PRO A 8 34.48 50.45 -0.70
N PRO A 9 34.03 50.22 0.55
CA PRO A 9 34.92 49.94 1.66
C PRO A 9 35.61 48.57 1.49
N GLU A 10 36.78 48.41 2.12
CA GLU A 10 37.53 47.15 2.12
C GLU A 10 37.36 46.44 3.47
N LEU A 11 36.74 45.24 3.47
CA LEU A 11 36.61 44.39 4.67
C LEU A 11 37.97 43.79 5.03
N LYS A 12 38.62 44.33 6.08
CA LYS A 12 39.97 43.96 6.53
C LYS A 12 39.99 42.71 7.40
N SER A 13 38.97 42.52 8.24
CA SER A 13 38.83 41.33 9.08
C SER A 13 37.38 41.07 9.44
N ILE A 14 37.03 39.79 9.62
CA ILE A 14 35.81 39.35 10.31
C ILE A 14 36.22 38.19 11.20
N GLN A 15 35.95 38.28 12.51
CA GLN A 15 36.37 37.30 13.51
C GLN A 15 35.25 37.05 14.51
N SER A 16 34.96 35.80 14.87
CA SER A 16 33.99 35.51 15.94
C SER A 16 34.60 35.70 17.34
N ILE A 17 33.80 36.24 18.28
CA ILE A 17 34.30 36.69 19.57
C ILE A 17 34.30 35.51 20.56
N ARG A 18 35.48 35.10 21.05
CA ARG A 18 35.66 33.90 21.90
C ARG A 18 34.74 33.83 23.13
N PHE A 19 34.41 34.98 23.71
CA PHE A 19 33.58 35.13 24.91
C PHE A 19 32.12 35.53 24.62
N GLN A 20 31.80 35.93 23.38
CA GLN A 20 30.47 36.30 22.91
C GLN A 20 30.22 35.56 21.59
N ARG A 21 29.90 34.27 21.70
CA ARG A 21 30.12 33.28 20.62
C ARG A 21 29.08 33.33 19.49
N ASP A 22 27.97 34.04 19.70
CA ASP A 22 27.00 34.45 18.68
C ASP A 22 27.39 35.78 17.99
N CYS A 23 28.47 36.42 18.44
CA CYS A 23 28.93 37.72 17.95
C CYS A 23 30.20 37.63 17.10
N ILE A 24 30.29 38.55 16.13
CA ILE A 24 31.46 38.79 15.29
C ILE A 24 31.98 40.22 15.48
N SER A 25 33.29 40.39 15.43
CA SER A 25 33.98 41.66 15.17
C SER A 25 34.18 41.82 13.67
N VAL A 26 33.85 43.00 13.15
CA VAL A 26 34.06 43.37 11.74
C VAL A 26 34.94 44.60 11.69
N ASP A 27 36.07 44.48 11.00
CA ASP A 27 37.07 45.55 10.83
C ASP A 27 37.18 45.92 9.35
N TRP A 28 37.17 47.22 9.02
CA TRP A 28 37.22 47.68 7.63
C TRP A 28 38.08 48.94 7.43
N LYS A 29 38.59 49.11 6.21
CA LYS A 29 39.18 50.36 5.74
C LYS A 29 38.17 51.07 4.84
N VAL A 30 37.91 52.35 5.13
CA VAL A 30 37.15 53.25 4.25
C VAL A 30 38.05 53.69 3.11
N ALA A 31 37.52 53.84 1.89
CA ALA A 31 38.29 54.32 0.75
C ALA A 31 38.90 55.71 1.01
N GLU A 32 40.09 55.98 0.45
CA GLU A 32 40.90 57.13 0.86
C GLU A 32 40.27 58.47 0.44
N SER A 33 39.54 58.45 -0.67
CA SER A 33 38.62 59.48 -1.15
C SER A 33 37.52 59.88 -0.14
N GLY A 34 37.32 59.10 0.92
CA GLY A 34 36.26 59.28 1.92
C GLY A 34 36.71 59.63 3.34
N PHE A 35 38.02 59.68 3.66
CA PHE A 35 38.51 59.82 5.05
C PHE A 35 37.94 61.04 5.81
N HIS A 36 37.82 62.19 5.14
CA HIS A 36 37.33 63.43 5.75
C HIS A 36 35.79 63.57 5.73
N ILE A 37 35.06 62.56 5.24
CA ILE A 37 33.61 62.60 5.07
C ILE A 37 32.95 61.60 6.02
N LYS A 38 32.08 62.09 6.93
CA LYS A 38 31.24 61.21 7.76
C LYS A 38 30.36 60.34 6.86
N GLN A 39 30.44 59.02 7.00
CA GLN A 39 29.70 58.05 6.21
C GLN A 39 28.81 57.16 7.09
N VAL A 40 27.77 56.63 6.46
CA VAL A 40 26.95 55.54 6.97
C VAL A 40 27.13 54.36 6.05
N CYS A 41 27.39 53.19 6.62
CA CYS A 41 27.63 51.94 5.93
C CYS A 41 26.55 50.91 6.26
N GLU A 42 26.49 49.86 5.45
CA GLU A 42 25.62 48.70 5.66
C GLU A 42 26.44 47.44 5.37
N LEU A 43 26.38 46.48 6.28
CA LEU A 43 26.95 45.15 6.12
C LEU A 43 25.83 44.22 5.69
N ARG A 44 26.04 43.45 4.63
CA ARG A 44 25.16 42.33 4.28
C ARG A 44 25.88 41.02 4.44
N TYR A 45 25.15 39.98 4.86
CA TYR A 45 25.65 38.62 4.94
C TYR A 45 24.62 37.63 4.39
N LYS A 46 25.10 36.47 3.97
CA LYS A 46 24.31 35.29 3.63
C LYS A 46 25.02 34.01 4.08
N THR A 47 24.35 32.88 4.01
CA THR A 47 24.98 31.56 4.12
C THR A 47 24.91 30.85 2.75
N ASP A 48 25.25 29.57 2.71
CA ASP A 48 24.96 28.72 1.54
C ASP A 48 23.62 27.96 1.66
N VAL A 49 23.05 27.89 2.87
CA VAL A 49 21.73 27.30 3.13
C VAL A 49 20.61 28.31 2.84
N ASP A 50 20.75 29.54 3.37
CA ASP A 50 19.98 30.71 2.97
C ASP A 50 20.85 31.63 2.09
N PRO A 51 20.64 31.64 0.76
CA PRO A 51 21.33 32.53 -0.17
C PRO A 51 20.79 33.97 -0.13
N GLY A 52 19.73 34.24 0.63
CA GLY A 52 19.19 35.57 0.88
C GLY A 52 20.19 36.47 1.59
N TRP A 53 20.29 37.72 1.13
CA TRP A 53 21.17 38.71 1.75
C TRP A 53 20.45 39.43 2.90
N THR A 54 20.74 39.04 4.14
CA THR A 54 20.35 39.82 5.33
C THR A 54 21.23 41.07 5.42
N VAL A 55 20.65 42.22 5.78
CA VAL A 55 21.33 43.53 5.82
C VAL A 55 21.27 44.13 7.23
N LEU A 56 22.42 44.56 7.74
CA LEU A 56 22.61 45.30 8.99
C LEU A 56 22.89 46.78 8.64
N PRO A 57 21.91 47.68 8.86
CA PRO A 57 22.02 49.08 8.43
C PRO A 57 22.70 50.00 9.45
N ASN A 58 22.88 51.27 9.08
CA ASN A 58 23.22 52.39 9.98
C ASN A 58 24.58 52.28 10.71
N ILE A 59 25.56 51.61 10.11
CA ILE A 59 26.93 51.47 10.62
C ILE A 59 27.68 52.80 10.47
N SER A 60 28.12 53.43 11.56
CA SER A 60 28.88 54.69 11.49
C SER A 60 30.34 54.44 11.09
N SER A 61 30.84 55.16 10.07
CA SER A 61 32.25 55.07 9.62
C SER A 61 33.28 55.65 10.60
N THR A 62 32.84 56.10 11.79
CA THR A 62 33.69 56.73 12.81
C THR A 62 34.37 55.72 13.74
N ARG A 63 33.96 54.45 13.70
CA ARG A 63 34.61 53.35 14.43
C ARG A 63 35.18 52.37 13.40
N PRO A 64 36.47 51.98 13.47
CA PRO A 64 37.07 51.05 12.51
C PRO A 64 36.68 49.58 12.77
N GLN A 65 36.14 49.30 13.94
CA GLN A 65 35.76 48.00 14.48
C GLN A 65 34.37 48.11 15.10
N ILE A 66 33.44 47.23 14.71
CA ILE A 66 32.10 47.11 15.33
C ILE A 66 31.77 45.63 15.54
N HIS A 67 30.98 45.36 16.58
CA HIS A 67 30.49 44.02 16.90
C HIS A 67 29.02 43.85 16.50
N PHE A 68 28.69 42.70 15.93
CA PHE A 68 27.33 42.30 15.56
C PHE A 68 27.04 40.91 16.13
N CYS A 69 25.83 40.67 16.65
CA CYS A 69 25.46 39.48 17.42
C CYS A 69 24.24 38.77 16.82
N GLY A 70 23.92 37.57 17.33
CA GLY A 70 22.83 36.72 16.81
C GLY A 70 23.19 35.85 15.60
N PHE A 71 24.48 35.62 15.32
CA PHE A 71 24.92 34.66 14.30
C PHE A 71 24.82 33.21 14.83
N LEU A 72 24.51 32.25 13.95
CA LEU A 72 24.55 30.83 14.28
C LEU A 72 26.02 30.39 14.48
N SER A 73 26.27 29.51 15.45
CA SER A 73 27.59 28.93 15.71
C SER A 73 27.99 27.89 14.66
N ASP A 74 29.29 27.64 14.50
CA ASP A 74 29.87 26.64 13.57
C ASP A 74 29.39 26.77 12.11
N THR A 75 29.00 27.98 11.71
CA THR A 75 28.28 28.27 10.47
C THR A 75 29.14 29.18 9.60
N ASP A 76 29.18 28.85 8.31
CA ASP A 76 29.95 29.58 7.30
C ASP A 76 29.10 30.68 6.68
N TYR A 77 29.66 31.88 6.66
CA TYR A 77 29.00 33.10 6.24
C TYR A 77 29.85 33.82 5.19
N ARG A 78 29.17 34.42 4.21
CA ARG A 78 29.78 35.34 3.23
C ARG A 78 29.21 36.74 3.44
N ALA A 79 30.07 37.72 3.69
CA ALA A 79 29.67 39.11 3.91
C ALA A 79 30.25 40.10 2.88
N GLN A 80 29.55 41.21 2.69
CA GLN A 80 29.95 42.37 1.89
C GLN A 80 29.50 43.65 2.57
N MET A 81 30.25 44.75 2.40
CA MET A 81 29.88 46.06 2.95
C MET A 81 29.79 47.14 1.86
N ARG A 82 28.95 48.15 2.08
CA ARG A 82 28.85 49.37 1.25
C ARG A 82 28.73 50.60 2.14
N CYS A 83 29.06 51.78 1.63
CA CYS A 83 28.95 53.05 2.35
C CYS A 83 28.31 54.16 1.49
N ARG A 84 27.78 55.19 2.15
CA ARG A 84 27.37 56.48 1.57
C ARG A 84 27.66 57.63 2.53
N ARG A 85 27.66 58.86 2.03
CA ARG A 85 27.75 60.09 2.85
C ARG A 85 26.59 60.15 3.86
N HIS A 86 26.89 60.51 5.12
CA HIS A 86 25.91 60.53 6.22
C HIS A 86 24.87 61.66 6.09
N LEU A 87 25.23 62.81 5.50
CA LEU A 87 24.32 63.93 5.27
C LEU A 87 24.26 64.28 3.79
N GLY A 88 23.05 64.27 3.23
CA GLY A 88 22.75 64.55 1.81
C GLY A 88 22.28 63.32 1.03
N PHE A 89 21.80 63.55 -0.20
CA PHE A 89 21.30 62.51 -1.13
C PHE A 89 22.43 61.67 -1.77
N GLY A 90 23.38 61.20 -0.95
CA GLY A 90 24.56 60.47 -1.41
C GLY A 90 24.22 59.07 -1.94
N TYR A 91 24.60 58.78 -3.17
CA TYR A 91 24.51 57.44 -3.75
C TYR A 91 25.37 56.44 -2.97
N TRP A 92 24.84 55.24 -2.77
CA TRP A 92 25.59 54.10 -2.25
C TRP A 92 26.79 53.76 -3.16
N SER A 93 27.90 53.39 -2.53
CA SER A 93 29.04 52.74 -3.19
C SER A 93 28.61 51.44 -3.88
N LYS A 94 29.52 50.85 -4.68
CA LYS A 94 29.41 49.41 -4.97
C LYS A 94 29.55 48.61 -3.67
N TRP A 95 29.12 47.34 -3.67
CA TRP A 95 29.48 46.41 -2.59
C TRP A 95 30.97 46.08 -2.66
N SER A 96 31.59 45.82 -1.50
CA SER A 96 32.95 45.31 -1.38
C SER A 96 33.14 43.96 -2.09
N SER A 97 34.39 43.49 -2.19
CA SER A 97 34.65 42.06 -2.34
C SER A 97 33.90 41.25 -1.27
N GLY A 98 33.41 40.07 -1.64
CA GLY A 98 32.82 39.13 -0.70
C GLY A 98 33.90 38.50 0.16
N ARG A 99 33.73 38.55 1.49
CA ARG A 99 34.66 37.96 2.45
C ARG A 99 33.96 36.89 3.27
N ASP A 100 34.62 35.75 3.37
CA ASP A 100 34.06 34.53 3.94
C ASP A 100 34.63 34.30 5.34
N PHE A 101 33.81 33.85 6.28
CA PHE A 101 34.18 33.62 7.68
C PHE A 101 33.31 32.55 8.34
N THR A 102 33.86 31.90 9.37
CA THR A 102 33.16 30.87 10.16
C THR A 102 33.02 31.33 11.62
N THR A 103 31.87 31.08 12.22
CA THR A 103 31.63 31.35 13.65
C THR A 103 32.17 30.24 14.55
N HIS A 104 32.66 30.59 15.74
CA HIS A 104 33.09 29.61 16.74
C HIS A 104 31.94 28.70 17.19
N LYS A 105 32.29 27.46 17.56
CA LYS A 105 31.39 26.48 18.19
C LYS A 105 30.95 26.96 19.57
N THR A 106 29.68 26.75 19.91
CA THR A 106 29.14 26.95 21.26
C THR A 106 28.93 25.63 21.98
N VAL A 107 28.91 25.66 23.31
CA VAL A 107 28.46 24.52 24.12
C VAL A 107 26.97 24.32 23.86
N PRO A 108 26.45 23.09 23.73
CA PRO A 108 25.03 22.88 23.46
C PRO A 108 24.17 23.35 24.65
N THR A 109 23.12 24.13 24.37
CA THR A 109 22.30 24.81 25.40
C THR A 109 20.80 24.49 25.34
N GLY A 110 20.37 23.68 24.37
CA GLY A 110 18.97 23.30 24.22
C GLY A 110 18.47 22.27 25.25
N GLU A 111 17.16 22.30 25.50
CA GLU A 111 16.45 21.18 26.14
C GLU A 111 16.35 20.00 25.16
N LEU A 112 16.88 18.83 25.53
CA LEU A 112 16.60 17.58 24.83
C LEU A 112 15.19 17.10 25.18
N ASP A 113 14.36 16.85 24.16
CA ASP A 113 13.21 15.98 24.31
C ASP A 113 13.66 14.52 24.28
N VAL A 114 13.13 13.73 25.21
CA VAL A 114 13.54 12.35 25.48
C VAL A 114 12.30 11.50 25.68
N TRP A 115 12.32 10.29 25.15
CA TRP A 115 11.31 9.25 25.35
C TRP A 115 11.96 7.90 25.65
N TRP A 116 11.22 6.97 26.27
CA TRP A 116 11.75 5.65 26.57
C TRP A 116 10.70 4.54 26.48
N LYS A 117 11.20 3.35 26.18
CA LYS A 117 10.47 2.08 26.21
C LYS A 117 11.20 1.14 27.18
N MET A 118 10.43 0.44 28.02
CA MET A 118 10.97 -0.53 28.97
C MET A 118 10.31 -1.88 28.72
N LYS A 119 11.12 -2.94 28.74
CA LYS A 119 10.68 -4.34 28.73
C LYS A 119 11.29 -5.05 29.94
N PRO A 120 10.57 -5.94 30.63
CA PRO A 120 11.20 -6.80 31.62
C PRO A 120 12.18 -7.74 30.88
N ALA A 121 13.43 -7.79 31.34
CA ALA A 121 14.41 -8.72 30.77
C ALA A 121 14.09 -10.16 31.21
N GLU A 122 14.51 -11.15 30.44
CA GLU A 122 14.19 -12.58 30.64
C GLU A 122 14.53 -13.11 32.06
N SER A 123 15.49 -12.49 32.74
CA SER A 123 15.92 -12.83 34.10
C SER A 123 15.08 -12.22 35.23
N GLY A 124 14.08 -11.38 34.92
CA GLY A 124 13.16 -10.73 35.87
C GLY A 124 13.77 -9.67 36.82
N LYS A 125 15.08 -9.72 37.07
CA LYS A 125 15.82 -8.76 37.92
C LYS A 125 16.35 -7.54 37.17
N LYS A 126 16.35 -7.59 35.83
CA LYS A 126 16.77 -6.49 34.95
C LYS A 126 15.60 -5.97 34.12
N VAL A 127 15.72 -4.72 33.70
CA VAL A 127 14.82 -4.05 32.76
C VAL A 127 15.66 -3.63 31.56
N ASP A 128 15.21 -4.01 30.37
CA ASP A 128 15.79 -3.55 29.11
C ASP A 128 15.13 -2.23 28.73
N VAL A 129 15.95 -1.19 28.61
CA VAL A 129 15.54 0.20 28.38
C VAL A 129 16.03 0.61 27.01
N GLN A 130 15.10 0.94 26.13
CA GLN A 130 15.36 1.66 24.89
C GLN A 130 15.09 3.13 25.14
N LEU A 131 16.15 3.93 25.13
CA LEU A 131 16.11 5.39 25.32
C LEU A 131 16.25 6.08 23.97
N LEU A 132 15.35 7.03 23.67
CA LEU A 132 15.34 7.82 22.44
C LEU A 132 15.35 9.32 22.77
N TRP A 133 16.00 10.13 21.93
CA TRP A 133 15.97 11.59 22.03
C TRP A 133 15.90 12.23 20.64
N LYS A 134 15.37 13.46 20.58
CA LYS A 134 15.41 14.26 19.34
C LYS A 134 16.75 15.01 19.25
N THR A 135 17.19 15.27 18.03
CA THR A 135 18.33 16.16 17.76
C THR A 135 18.00 17.59 18.21
N MET A 136 19.01 18.30 18.72
CA MET A 136 18.89 19.74 18.98
C MET A 136 18.79 20.52 17.65
N SER A 137 18.15 21.69 17.66
CA SER A 137 18.22 22.61 16.51
C SER A 137 19.66 23.09 16.30
N GLN A 138 20.04 23.50 15.09
CA GLN A 138 21.40 24.02 14.82
C GLN A 138 21.77 25.20 15.73
N LYS A 139 20.79 26.02 16.12
CA LYS A 139 20.97 27.14 17.05
C LYS A 139 21.33 26.68 18.46
N ASP A 140 20.71 25.60 18.92
CA ASP A 140 20.84 25.11 20.30
C ASP A 140 21.96 24.07 20.47
N ALA A 141 22.29 23.35 19.39
CA ALA A 141 23.36 22.36 19.30
C ALA A 141 24.76 23.02 19.35
N GLY A 142 24.88 24.24 18.84
CA GLY A 142 26.13 25.01 18.80
C GLY A 142 27.20 24.51 17.84
N SER A 143 26.93 23.44 17.09
CA SER A 143 27.80 22.82 16.10
C SER A 143 27.02 22.04 15.03
N LYS A 144 27.61 21.85 13.85
CA LYS A 144 27.06 21.03 12.75
C LYS A 144 26.96 19.55 13.07
N ALA A 145 27.86 19.06 13.95
CA ALA A 145 27.88 17.69 14.45
C ALA A 145 27.76 17.70 15.97
N LEU A 146 27.02 16.74 16.52
CA LEU A 146 26.74 16.58 17.95
C LEU A 146 26.90 15.11 18.33
N SER A 147 27.31 14.84 19.57
CA SER A 147 27.43 13.49 20.10
C SER A 147 26.78 13.44 21.48
N TYR A 148 26.43 12.26 21.96
CA TYR A 148 25.65 12.07 23.18
C TYR A 148 26.25 10.97 24.04
N TRP A 149 26.30 11.18 25.35
CA TRP A 149 26.50 10.10 26.31
C TRP A 149 25.34 9.96 27.29
N VAL A 150 25.03 8.71 27.63
CA VAL A 150 24.06 8.32 28.66
C VAL A 150 24.85 7.77 29.84
N SER A 151 24.54 8.19 31.06
CA SER A 151 25.28 7.81 32.26
C SER A 151 24.37 7.57 33.47
N LEU A 152 24.81 6.73 34.41
CA LEU A 152 24.07 6.44 35.65
C LEU A 152 24.19 7.56 36.71
N ASN A 153 25.21 8.41 36.62
CA ASN A 153 25.54 9.43 37.62
C ASN A 153 25.72 10.80 36.96
N SER A 154 25.21 11.86 37.58
CA SER A 154 25.25 13.26 37.09
C SER A 154 26.66 13.89 36.95
N GLY A 155 27.75 13.15 37.17
CA GLY A 155 29.13 13.65 37.07
C GLY A 155 29.57 14.68 38.13
N GLN A 156 28.67 15.21 38.95
CA GLN A 156 28.94 16.28 39.95
C GLN A 156 29.80 15.87 41.17
N LYS A 157 30.32 14.64 41.23
CA LYS A 157 31.26 14.19 42.28
C LYS A 157 32.44 13.53 41.59
N ASN A 158 33.65 13.65 42.16
CA ASN A 158 34.92 13.10 41.63
C ASN A 158 34.94 11.55 41.62
N ARG A 159 34.13 10.96 40.74
CA ARG A 159 34.14 9.59 40.27
C ARG A 159 33.77 9.66 38.80
N ASP A 160 34.46 8.91 37.95
CA ASP A 160 34.14 8.85 36.53
C ASP A 160 32.66 8.49 36.35
N PRO A 161 31.91 9.18 35.47
CA PRO A 161 30.53 8.84 35.21
C PRO A 161 30.49 7.42 34.64
N ALA A 162 29.64 6.57 35.22
CA ALA A 162 29.39 5.24 34.69
C ALA A 162 28.56 5.39 33.40
N THR A 163 29.28 5.59 32.30
CA THR A 163 28.76 5.76 30.94
C THR A 163 28.19 4.44 30.45
N ILE A 164 26.93 4.48 30.03
CA ILE A 164 26.17 3.36 29.48
C ILE A 164 26.36 3.30 27.96
N CYS A 165 26.20 4.45 27.31
CA CYS A 165 26.35 4.63 25.87
C CYS A 165 27.16 5.91 25.59
N ASN A 166 27.96 5.89 24.54
CA ASN A 166 28.46 7.09 23.87
C ASN A 166 28.24 6.90 22.36
N THR A 167 27.48 7.79 21.73
CA THR A 167 27.04 7.63 20.33
C THR A 167 26.75 8.97 19.65
N THR A 168 26.82 8.98 18.31
CA THR A 168 26.31 10.07 17.46
C THR A 168 24.81 9.93 17.14
N GLU A 169 24.22 8.78 17.46
CA GLU A 169 22.83 8.44 17.13
C GLU A 169 21.82 9.06 18.13
N THR A 170 20.53 8.94 17.80
CA THR A 170 19.39 9.45 18.58
C THR A 170 18.78 8.43 19.55
N HIS A 171 19.46 7.29 19.77
CA HIS A 171 18.99 6.24 20.67
C HIS A 171 20.14 5.50 21.38
N CYS A 172 19.79 4.79 22.46
CA CYS A 172 20.67 3.93 23.25
C CYS A 172 19.82 2.84 23.94
N ASP A 173 20.14 1.58 23.65
CA ASP A 173 19.47 0.42 24.22
C ASP A 173 20.39 -0.24 25.27
N PHE A 174 19.88 -0.46 26.49
CA PHE A 174 20.68 -0.97 27.62
C PHE A 174 19.87 -1.73 28.67
N SER A 175 20.47 -2.75 29.28
CA SER A 175 19.87 -3.51 30.40
C SER A 175 20.33 -2.96 31.77
N THR A 176 19.40 -2.52 32.62
CA THR A 176 19.69 -1.97 33.95
C THR A 176 19.01 -2.76 35.09
N SER A 177 19.39 -2.52 36.35
CA SER A 177 18.66 -3.03 37.53
C SER A 177 17.32 -2.31 37.66
N ALA A 178 16.26 -3.04 38.04
CA ALA A 178 14.93 -2.45 38.30
C ALA A 178 14.93 -1.39 39.44
N GLU A 179 15.99 -1.35 40.25
CA GLU A 179 16.21 -0.34 41.30
C GLU A 179 16.66 1.03 40.72
N ILE A 180 17.29 1.03 39.54
CA ILE A 180 17.87 2.21 38.91
C ILE A 180 16.79 2.96 38.12
N LYS A 181 16.19 3.96 38.77
CA LYS A 181 15.10 4.77 38.22
C LYS A 181 15.53 6.08 37.56
N ARG A 182 16.84 6.38 37.50
CA ARG A 182 17.39 7.65 37.01
C ARG A 182 18.58 7.39 36.08
N VAL A 183 18.61 8.10 34.95
CA VAL A 183 19.77 8.18 34.04
C VAL A 183 19.96 9.64 33.59
N TYR A 184 21.17 9.97 33.15
CA TYR A 184 21.56 11.32 32.76
C TYR A 184 22.06 11.32 31.30
N LEU A 185 21.34 12.03 30.43
CA LEU A 185 21.70 12.23 29.02
C LEU A 185 22.42 13.58 28.87
N THR A 186 23.55 13.59 28.18
CA THR A 186 24.33 14.80 27.91
C THR A 186 24.68 14.86 26.43
N ALA A 187 24.35 15.96 25.77
CA ALA A 187 24.89 16.28 24.45
C ALA A 187 26.26 16.97 24.59
N TYR A 188 27.20 16.69 23.70
CA TYR A 188 28.53 17.31 23.70
C TYR A 188 29.06 17.57 22.29
N ASN A 189 29.95 18.55 22.20
CA ASN A 189 30.72 18.86 21.00
C ASN A 189 32.14 19.34 21.38
N ALA A 190 32.92 19.80 20.41
CA ALA A 190 34.29 20.28 20.61
C ALA A 190 34.43 21.57 21.45
N ALA A 191 33.33 22.27 21.78
CA ALA A 191 33.32 23.39 22.71
C ALA A 191 32.99 22.98 24.16
N GLY A 192 32.41 21.78 24.37
CA GLY A 192 32.15 21.19 25.68
C GLY A 192 30.83 20.39 25.78
N PRO A 193 30.54 19.81 26.95
CA PRO A 193 29.27 19.17 27.24
C PRO A 193 28.18 20.18 27.65
N SER A 194 26.95 19.88 27.28
CA SER A 194 25.73 20.52 27.80
C SER A 194 25.51 20.23 29.30
N PRO A 195 24.60 20.95 29.97
CA PRO A 195 24.02 20.50 31.23
C PRO A 195 23.39 19.10 31.07
N ALA A 196 23.65 18.19 32.00
CA ALA A 196 23.10 16.84 31.96
C ALA A 196 21.59 16.84 32.25
N LYS A 197 20.79 16.31 31.31
CA LYS A 197 19.33 16.16 31.46
C LYS A 197 19.03 14.91 32.29
N GLU A 198 18.50 15.09 33.48
CA GLU A 198 17.98 13.99 34.30
C GLU A 198 16.72 13.39 33.66
N ILE A 199 16.68 12.07 33.56
CA ILE A 199 15.59 11.27 33.01
C ILE A 199 15.16 10.28 34.09
N VAL A 200 13.91 10.40 34.55
CA VAL A 200 13.33 9.47 35.52
C VAL A 200 12.54 8.41 34.77
N LEU A 201 13.00 7.16 34.86
CA LEU A 201 12.43 5.99 34.16
C LEU A 201 11.14 5.52 34.86
N PHE A 202 10.10 6.32 34.77
CA PHE A 202 8.79 6.00 35.34
C PHE A 202 8.11 4.82 34.62
N GLU A 203 7.42 3.98 35.39
CA GLU A 203 6.50 2.97 34.87
C GLU A 203 5.24 3.64 34.27
N LYS A 204 4.72 3.06 33.17
CA LYS A 204 3.52 3.57 32.48
C LYS A 204 2.24 3.07 33.17
N LYS A 205 1.98 3.56 34.38
CA LYS A 205 0.85 3.14 35.27
C LYS A 205 -0.13 4.27 35.65
N GLY A 206 0.09 5.50 35.16
CA GLY A 206 -0.80 6.64 35.42
C GLY A 206 -2.12 6.59 34.65
N ARG A 207 -3.01 7.55 34.92
CA ARG A 207 -4.33 7.63 34.24
C ARG A 207 -4.18 7.87 32.73
N PRO A 208 -4.92 7.16 31.86
CA PRO A 208 -4.97 7.44 30.42
C PRO A 208 -5.74 8.74 30.13
N LEU A 209 -5.74 9.14 28.86
CA LEU A 209 -6.64 10.18 28.34
C LEU A 209 -8.09 9.65 28.30
N PRO A 210 -9.13 10.51 28.47
CA PRO A 210 -10.53 10.07 28.40
C PRO A 210 -10.99 9.76 26.97
N ARG A 211 -10.43 10.44 25.97
CA ARG A 211 -10.72 10.29 24.54
C ARG A 211 -9.58 10.92 23.74
N ILE A 212 -9.25 10.31 22.61
CA ILE A 212 -8.48 10.92 21.51
C ILE A 212 -9.32 10.91 20.23
N GLN A 213 -8.99 11.80 19.30
CA GLN A 213 -9.52 11.89 17.95
C GLN A 213 -8.35 12.22 17.01
N VAL A 214 -8.39 11.73 15.78
CA VAL A 214 -7.39 12.03 14.76
C VAL A 214 -8.11 12.41 13.47
N SER A 215 -7.72 13.52 12.87
CA SER A 215 -8.21 13.99 11.57
C SER A 215 -7.03 14.28 10.64
N PRO A 216 -7.12 13.95 9.34
CA PRO A 216 -6.13 14.38 8.36
C PRO A 216 -6.16 15.90 8.21
N CYS A 217 -5.00 16.52 8.00
CA CYS A 217 -4.88 17.93 7.59
C CYS A 217 -4.52 18.05 6.10
N ASN A 218 -3.71 17.11 5.61
CA ASN A 218 -3.38 16.89 4.21
C ASN A 218 -2.75 15.49 4.06
N ASP A 219 -2.36 15.10 2.85
CA ASP A 219 -1.80 13.79 2.52
C ASP A 219 -0.59 13.35 3.39
N HIS A 220 0.13 14.31 3.98
CA HIS A 220 1.34 14.11 4.77
C HIS A 220 1.25 14.65 6.22
N SER A 221 0.05 14.86 6.77
CA SER A 221 -0.08 15.27 8.18
C SER A 221 -1.45 15.01 8.81
N PHE A 222 -1.42 14.76 10.12
CA PHE A 222 -2.60 14.61 10.96
C PHE A 222 -2.65 15.67 12.07
N GLN A 223 -3.85 16.08 12.45
CA GLN A 223 -4.15 16.72 13.72
C GLN A 223 -4.64 15.64 14.70
N VAL A 224 -3.94 15.51 15.82
CA VAL A 224 -4.27 14.62 16.93
C VAL A 224 -4.87 15.47 18.04
N GLN A 225 -6.10 15.20 18.44
CA GLN A 225 -6.84 15.96 19.45
C GLN A 225 -7.25 15.05 20.62
N TRP A 226 -7.31 15.58 21.84
CA TRP A 226 -7.68 14.85 23.04
C TRP A 226 -8.36 15.74 24.10
N ASN A 227 -9.15 15.09 24.95
CA ASN A 227 -9.68 15.74 26.15
C ASN A 227 -8.59 15.70 27.26
N PRO A 228 -8.23 16.83 27.90
CA PRO A 228 -7.24 16.81 28.98
C PRO A 228 -7.66 15.91 30.15
N PRO A 229 -6.71 15.19 30.79
CA PRO A 229 -7.01 14.31 31.91
C PRO A 229 -7.30 15.09 33.19
N ARG A 230 -7.81 14.39 34.21
CA ARG A 230 -7.96 14.89 35.58
C ARG A 230 -7.23 13.94 36.55
N PRO A 231 -6.15 14.38 37.25
CA PRO A 231 -5.51 15.70 37.19
C PRO A 231 -4.91 16.00 35.80
N LEU A 232 -4.61 17.27 35.55
CA LEU A 232 -3.95 17.69 34.30
C LEU A 232 -2.56 17.04 34.16
N ALA A 233 -2.20 16.76 32.91
CA ALA A 233 -0.85 16.36 32.54
C ALA A 233 0.14 17.53 32.66
N THR A 234 1.44 17.22 32.70
CA THR A 234 2.53 18.20 32.53
C THR A 234 2.96 18.34 31.07
N GLY A 235 2.47 17.47 30.19
CA GLY A 235 2.77 17.40 28.76
C GLY A 235 2.31 16.06 28.19
N TYR A 236 2.58 15.80 26.91
CA TYR A 236 2.16 14.56 26.24
C TYR A 236 3.27 14.03 25.34
N ILE A 237 3.34 12.71 25.16
CA ILE A 237 4.13 12.09 24.08
C ILE A 237 3.16 11.49 23.07
N ILE A 238 3.37 11.81 21.80
CA ILE A 238 2.64 11.24 20.68
C ILE A 238 3.60 10.32 19.95
N GLU A 239 3.19 9.08 19.70
CA GLU A 239 3.99 8.00 19.12
C GLU A 239 3.21 7.40 17.94
N TRP A 240 3.83 7.26 16.77
CA TRP A 240 3.17 6.71 15.59
C TRP A 240 4.07 5.82 14.75
N HIS A 241 3.45 4.83 14.11
CA HIS A 241 4.07 3.89 13.18
C HIS A 241 3.05 3.43 12.16
N THR A 242 3.52 2.98 11.01
CA THR A 242 2.70 2.29 10.00
C THR A 242 2.27 0.92 10.53
N VAL A 243 1.04 0.50 10.21
CA VAL A 243 0.51 -0.81 10.59
C VAL A 243 0.73 -1.80 9.45
N SER A 244 1.58 -2.79 9.67
CA SER A 244 1.88 -3.87 8.73
C SER A 244 1.25 -5.20 9.18
N SER A 245 0.85 -6.02 8.21
CA SER A 245 0.37 -7.39 8.39
C SER A 245 1.43 -8.32 9.01
N ALA A 246 2.70 -8.03 8.77
CA ALA A 246 3.82 -8.62 9.50
C ALA A 246 4.10 -7.82 10.78
N GLU A 247 3.93 -8.45 11.95
CA GLU A 247 4.26 -7.88 13.27
C GLU A 247 5.62 -8.35 13.83
N GLN A 248 5.99 -7.82 15.01
CA GLN A 248 7.14 -8.20 15.85
C GLN A 248 8.55 -8.07 15.20
N GLY A 249 8.89 -6.89 14.65
CA GLY A 249 10.24 -6.65 14.10
C GLY A 249 10.67 -5.19 13.95
N SER A 250 10.59 -4.38 15.01
CA SER A 250 11.09 -2.98 15.01
C SER A 250 10.54 -2.11 13.87
N SER A 251 9.24 -1.82 13.88
CA SER A 251 8.73 -0.69 13.10
C SER A 251 9.46 0.59 13.49
N ASN A 252 9.83 1.43 12.51
CA ASN A 252 10.50 2.71 12.76
C ASN A 252 9.52 3.69 13.42
N VAL A 253 9.48 3.66 14.75
CA VAL A 253 8.56 4.45 15.54
C VAL A 253 8.98 5.92 15.57
N SER A 254 8.20 6.73 14.88
CA SER A 254 8.24 8.18 14.97
C SER A 254 7.53 8.63 16.26
N TRP A 255 8.02 9.70 16.88
CA TRP A 255 7.40 10.27 18.07
C TRP A 255 7.71 11.76 18.20
N GLN A 256 6.91 12.49 18.97
CA GLN A 256 7.17 13.88 19.36
C GLN A 256 6.62 14.17 20.77
N LYS A 257 7.11 15.24 21.39
CA LYS A 257 6.70 15.68 22.73
C LYS A 257 5.98 17.01 22.69
N GLU A 258 4.75 17.02 23.18
CA GLU A 258 4.01 18.24 23.50
C GLU A 258 4.35 18.67 24.93
N ARG A 259 4.73 19.94 25.11
CA ARG A 259 5.24 20.48 26.38
C ARG A 259 4.17 21.25 27.16
N GLY A 260 3.03 21.59 26.54
CA GLY A 260 1.87 22.18 27.21
C GLY A 260 0.97 21.14 27.86
N GLY A 261 0.94 21.08 29.20
CA GLY A 261 -0.01 20.23 29.94
C GLY A 261 -1.49 20.55 29.67
N SER A 262 -1.80 21.80 29.35
CA SER A 262 -3.12 22.27 28.92
C SER A 262 -3.40 22.12 27.42
N ALA A 263 -2.46 21.58 26.63
CA ALA A 263 -2.70 21.32 25.21
C ALA A 263 -3.83 20.31 25.04
N THR A 264 -4.69 20.57 24.06
CA THR A 264 -5.81 19.71 23.66
C THR A 264 -5.60 19.08 22.28
N TRP A 265 -4.58 19.50 21.54
CA TRP A 265 -4.24 18.98 20.22
C TRP A 265 -2.75 19.20 19.89
N VAL A 266 -2.25 18.47 18.90
CA VAL A 266 -0.98 18.75 18.20
C VAL A 266 -1.08 18.28 16.75
N GLN A 267 -0.26 18.84 15.86
CA GLN A 267 -0.11 18.33 14.49
C GLN A 267 1.14 17.42 14.39
N ILE A 268 1.03 16.27 13.72
CA ILE A 268 2.15 15.39 13.36
C ILE A 268 2.40 15.47 11.84
N LYS A 269 3.67 15.57 11.44
CA LYS A 269 4.12 15.78 10.03
C LYS A 269 5.33 14.92 9.63
N GLU A 270 6.04 14.36 10.60
CA GLU A 270 7.26 13.58 10.37
C GLU A 270 6.89 12.14 9.99
N ASN A 271 7.45 11.65 8.87
CA ASN A 271 7.26 10.29 8.35
C ASN A 271 5.79 9.87 8.13
N ILE A 272 4.94 10.80 7.64
CA ILE A 272 3.56 10.53 7.24
C ILE A 272 3.44 10.48 5.72
N GLU A 273 2.95 9.36 5.20
CA GLU A 273 2.75 9.10 3.77
C GLU A 273 1.27 8.76 3.47
N PRO A 274 0.72 9.19 2.33
CA PRO A 274 -0.67 8.93 1.98
C PRO A 274 -0.97 7.44 1.75
N PHE A 275 -2.24 7.07 1.94
CA PHE A 275 -2.78 5.72 1.73
C PHE A 275 -2.23 4.63 2.67
N GLN A 276 -1.35 4.97 3.62
CA GLN A 276 -0.85 4.06 4.65
C GLN A 276 -1.65 4.21 5.95
N MET A 277 -1.92 3.10 6.64
CA MET A 277 -2.58 3.14 7.96
C MET A 277 -1.53 3.39 9.04
N TYR A 278 -1.72 4.43 9.84
CA TYR A 278 -0.89 4.72 11.01
C TYR A 278 -1.64 4.35 12.28
N ASN A 279 -0.95 3.70 13.23
CA ASN A 279 -1.39 3.55 14.61
C ASN A 279 -0.75 4.67 15.44
N ILE A 280 -1.58 5.57 15.97
CA ILE A 280 -1.16 6.78 16.69
C ILE A 280 -1.56 6.62 18.16
N SER A 281 -0.55 6.62 19.04
CA SER A 281 -0.68 6.49 20.48
C SER A 281 -0.32 7.79 21.19
N VAL A 282 -1.11 8.20 22.20
CA VAL A 282 -0.85 9.38 23.02
C VAL A 282 -0.72 8.98 24.50
N TYR A 283 0.40 9.35 25.11
CA TYR A 283 0.72 9.12 26.52
C TYR A 283 0.72 10.45 27.28
N PRO A 284 -0.16 10.66 28.28
CA PRO A 284 -0.07 11.83 29.15
C PRO A 284 1.07 11.69 30.14
N LEU A 285 1.88 12.74 30.29
CA LEU A 285 2.94 12.83 31.28
C LEU A 285 2.40 13.48 32.56
N TYR A 286 2.80 13.00 33.72
CA TYR A 286 2.51 13.61 35.02
C TYR A 286 3.82 13.87 35.77
N LYS A 287 3.76 14.62 36.89
CA LYS A 287 4.96 14.93 37.71
C LYS A 287 5.71 13.69 38.17
N ASP A 288 4.97 12.66 38.57
CA ASP A 288 5.48 11.48 39.27
C ASP A 288 5.24 10.16 38.48
N GLY A 289 4.93 10.25 37.19
CA GLY A 289 4.64 9.07 36.38
C GLY A 289 4.17 9.34 34.94
N VAL A 290 4.05 8.27 34.16
CA VAL A 290 3.53 8.29 32.78
C VAL A 290 2.20 7.56 32.73
N GLY A 291 1.21 8.12 32.03
CA GLY A 291 -0.10 7.50 31.85
C GLY A 291 -0.08 6.29 30.90
N LEU A 292 -1.09 5.43 31.05
CA LEU A 292 -1.39 4.43 30.04
C LEU A 292 -1.69 5.11 28.68
N PRO A 293 -1.18 4.59 27.56
CA PRO A 293 -1.47 5.15 26.24
C PRO A 293 -2.94 4.94 25.86
N VAL A 294 -3.50 5.91 25.15
CA VAL A 294 -4.68 5.71 24.31
C VAL A 294 -4.23 5.72 22.86
N HIS A 295 -4.75 4.83 22.03
CA HIS A 295 -4.33 4.67 20.64
C HIS A 295 -5.51 4.60 19.67
N THR A 296 -5.29 5.00 18.43
CA THR A 296 -6.26 4.92 17.33
C THR A 296 -5.55 4.77 15.99
N THR A 297 -6.19 4.11 15.03
CA THR A 297 -5.71 4.05 13.64
C THR A 297 -6.26 5.22 12.82
N ALA A 298 -5.49 5.69 11.83
CA ALA A 298 -5.90 6.71 10.88
C ALA A 298 -5.16 6.59 9.53
N TYR A 299 -5.74 7.17 8.47
CA TYR A 299 -5.14 7.36 7.14
C TYR A 299 -5.10 8.86 6.84
N SER A 300 -3.97 9.41 6.39
CA SER A 300 -3.84 10.84 6.05
C SER A 300 -4.55 11.18 4.74
N SER A 301 -4.57 10.21 3.82
CA SER A 301 -5.29 10.22 2.55
C SER A 301 -5.79 8.82 2.25
N GLN A 302 -6.91 8.70 1.54
CA GLN A 302 -7.55 7.42 1.20
C GLN A 302 -7.84 7.34 -0.30
N LYS A 303 -7.86 6.12 -0.84
CA LYS A 303 -8.27 5.83 -2.23
C LYS A 303 -8.96 4.46 -2.30
N ALA A 304 -9.39 4.04 -3.50
CA ALA A 304 -9.93 2.71 -3.70
C ALA A 304 -8.87 1.60 -3.37
N PRO A 305 -9.28 0.40 -2.94
CA PRO A 305 -8.35 -0.70 -2.67
C PRO A 305 -7.52 -1.09 -3.90
N SER A 306 -6.26 -1.45 -3.72
CA SER A 306 -5.37 -1.88 -4.81
C SER A 306 -5.68 -3.30 -5.32
N SER A 307 -6.49 -4.05 -4.58
CA SER A 307 -7.02 -5.34 -4.98
C SER A 307 -8.37 -5.58 -4.30
N ALA A 308 -9.05 -6.67 -4.65
CA ALA A 308 -10.32 -7.07 -4.05
C ALA A 308 -10.19 -8.46 -3.40
N PRO A 309 -11.03 -8.80 -2.41
CA PRO A 309 -11.04 -10.13 -1.81
C PRO A 309 -11.16 -11.24 -2.86
N LYS A 310 -10.43 -12.34 -2.66
CA LYS A 310 -10.62 -13.54 -3.47
C LYS A 310 -11.88 -14.26 -3.02
N LEU A 311 -12.78 -14.55 -3.95
CA LEU A 311 -13.94 -15.41 -3.68
C LEU A 311 -13.51 -16.88 -3.59
N HIS A 312 -14.13 -17.59 -2.64
CA HIS A 312 -14.02 -19.02 -2.41
C HIS A 312 -15.42 -19.62 -2.30
N LEU A 313 -15.74 -20.56 -3.19
CA LEU A 313 -16.99 -21.33 -3.15
C LEU A 313 -16.89 -22.39 -2.04
N LYS A 314 -17.84 -22.40 -1.11
CA LYS A 314 -17.95 -23.43 -0.07
C LYS A 314 -18.87 -24.57 -0.49
N SER A 315 -20.05 -24.22 -1.00
CA SER A 315 -21.07 -25.18 -1.45
C SER A 315 -21.91 -24.59 -2.57
N ILE A 316 -22.41 -25.47 -3.44
CA ILE A 316 -23.35 -25.11 -4.51
C ILE A 316 -24.42 -26.20 -4.64
N SER A 317 -25.62 -25.77 -5.01
CA SER A 317 -26.82 -26.61 -5.12
C SER A 317 -27.62 -26.22 -6.36
N LYS A 318 -28.82 -26.76 -6.52
CA LYS A 318 -29.73 -26.42 -7.62
C LYS A 318 -30.32 -25.01 -7.55
N SER A 319 -30.27 -24.35 -6.40
CA SER A 319 -30.94 -23.06 -6.17
C SER A 319 -30.22 -22.08 -5.23
N GLU A 320 -29.14 -22.50 -4.57
CA GLU A 320 -28.34 -21.68 -3.66
C GLU A 320 -26.84 -21.96 -3.83
N ALA A 321 -26.00 -20.95 -3.60
CA ALA A 321 -24.53 -21.06 -3.58
C ALA A 321 -23.94 -20.26 -2.41
N GLU A 322 -23.09 -20.89 -1.60
CA GLU A 322 -22.41 -20.25 -0.46
C GLU A 322 -20.98 -19.83 -0.85
N LEU A 323 -20.73 -18.53 -0.73
CA LEU A 323 -19.45 -17.88 -1.02
C LEU A 323 -18.79 -17.41 0.27
N SER A 324 -17.47 -17.34 0.26
CA SER A 324 -16.65 -16.79 1.34
C SER A 324 -15.40 -16.10 0.80
N TRP A 325 -14.80 -15.23 1.61
CA TRP A 325 -13.60 -14.47 1.24
C TRP A 325 -12.83 -14.00 2.48
N ASP A 326 -11.52 -13.93 2.35
CA ASP A 326 -10.64 -13.35 3.37
C ASP A 326 -10.60 -11.81 3.25
N PRO A 327 -10.38 -11.08 4.36
CA PRO A 327 -10.17 -9.64 4.31
C PRO A 327 -8.85 -9.30 3.61
N LEU A 328 -8.82 -8.14 2.95
CA LEU A 328 -7.61 -7.62 2.30
C LEU A 328 -6.50 -7.32 3.32
N PRO A 329 -5.23 -7.60 3.01
CA PRO A 329 -4.08 -7.06 3.74
C PRO A 329 -4.15 -5.53 3.80
N ILE A 330 -3.73 -4.92 4.91
CA ILE A 330 -3.81 -3.47 5.17
C ILE A 330 -3.12 -2.67 4.06
N GLU A 331 -2.01 -3.21 3.56
CA GLU A 331 -1.18 -2.70 2.48
C GLU A 331 -1.91 -2.61 1.12
N MET A 332 -3.01 -3.35 0.97
CA MET A 332 -3.86 -3.34 -0.23
C MET A 332 -5.17 -2.57 -0.04
N GLN A 333 -5.56 -2.22 1.19
CA GLN A 333 -6.83 -1.55 1.47
C GLN A 333 -6.83 -0.07 1.05
N ASN A 334 -5.69 0.62 1.16
CA ASN A 334 -5.51 2.07 0.86
C ASN A 334 -6.45 3.04 1.62
N GLY A 335 -7.18 2.56 2.62
CA GLY A 335 -8.20 3.29 3.36
C GLY A 335 -9.09 2.31 4.13
N PHE A 336 -9.99 2.82 4.96
CA PHE A 336 -10.91 1.97 5.70
C PHE A 336 -11.94 1.34 4.76
N ILE A 337 -12.00 0.00 4.71
CA ILE A 337 -13.07 -0.74 4.03
C ILE A 337 -14.39 -0.46 4.75
N THR A 338 -15.36 0.09 4.03
CA THR A 338 -16.69 0.44 4.55
C THR A 338 -17.71 -0.67 4.31
N HIS A 339 -17.66 -1.28 3.13
CA HIS A 339 -18.54 -2.37 2.71
C HIS A 339 -17.91 -3.23 1.62
N TYR A 340 -18.52 -4.39 1.38
CA TYR A 340 -18.32 -5.21 0.19
C TYR A 340 -19.62 -5.22 -0.63
N THR A 341 -19.52 -5.35 -1.95
CA THR A 341 -20.68 -5.57 -2.82
C THR A 341 -20.46 -6.82 -3.65
N ILE A 342 -21.36 -7.80 -3.56
CA ILE A 342 -21.29 -9.00 -4.41
C ILE A 342 -22.24 -8.80 -5.58
N PHE A 343 -21.74 -9.07 -6.78
CA PHE A 343 -22.49 -9.01 -8.04
C PHE A 343 -22.57 -10.42 -8.65
N TRP A 344 -23.74 -10.81 -9.13
CA TRP A 344 -23.89 -12.04 -9.92
C TRP A 344 -24.74 -11.81 -11.16
N VAL A 345 -24.28 -12.37 -12.29
CA VAL A 345 -24.91 -12.23 -13.60
C VAL A 345 -25.46 -13.58 -14.06
N SER A 346 -26.71 -13.59 -14.52
CA SER A 346 -27.44 -14.78 -15.01
C SER A 346 -27.01 -15.19 -16.43
N PRO A 347 -27.49 -16.35 -16.94
CA PRO A 347 -27.41 -16.69 -18.36
C PRO A 347 -28.17 -15.73 -19.30
N SER A 348 -29.13 -14.95 -18.77
CA SER A 348 -29.85 -13.88 -19.50
C SER A 348 -29.11 -12.53 -19.48
N GLU A 349 -27.88 -12.50 -18.93
CA GLU A 349 -27.09 -11.29 -18.65
C GLU A 349 -27.77 -10.29 -17.68
N GLU A 350 -28.80 -10.71 -16.95
CA GLU A 350 -29.38 -9.95 -15.84
C GLU A 350 -28.38 -9.88 -14.69
N THR A 351 -28.06 -8.66 -14.25
CA THR A 351 -27.09 -8.40 -13.20
C THR A 351 -27.79 -8.08 -11.89
N PHE A 352 -27.52 -8.89 -10.86
CA PHE A 352 -28.00 -8.72 -9.49
C PHE A 352 -26.85 -8.30 -8.59
N SER A 353 -27.15 -7.61 -7.47
CA SER A 353 -26.15 -7.23 -6.49
C SER A 353 -26.67 -7.21 -5.06
N THR A 354 -25.76 -7.26 -4.09
CA THR A 354 -26.06 -7.05 -2.67
C THR A 354 -24.90 -6.35 -1.96
N VAL A 355 -25.20 -5.48 -0.99
CA VAL A 355 -24.22 -4.75 -0.19
C VAL A 355 -24.11 -5.39 1.19
N LEU A 356 -22.87 -5.59 1.65
CA LEU A 356 -22.52 -6.32 2.87
C LEU A 356 -21.57 -5.49 3.73
N ASN A 357 -21.75 -5.54 5.05
CA ASN A 357 -20.87 -4.85 6.00
C ASN A 357 -19.40 -5.29 5.86
N ALA A 358 -18.44 -4.39 6.14
CA ALA A 358 -17.00 -4.72 6.12
C ALA A 358 -16.57 -5.85 7.08
N SER A 359 -17.42 -6.23 8.03
CA SER A 359 -17.23 -7.40 8.91
C SER A 359 -17.59 -8.75 8.26
N SER A 360 -18.33 -8.74 7.15
CA SER A 360 -18.82 -9.97 6.50
C SER A 360 -17.68 -10.75 5.81
N ARG A 361 -17.73 -12.09 5.93
CA ARG A 361 -16.74 -13.02 5.35
C ARG A 361 -17.37 -14.15 4.51
N SER A 362 -18.71 -14.19 4.46
CA SER A 362 -19.47 -15.14 3.65
C SER A 362 -20.86 -14.61 3.29
N PHE A 363 -21.42 -15.11 2.20
CA PHE A 363 -22.76 -14.79 1.72
C PHE A 363 -23.35 -15.97 0.95
N THR A 364 -24.67 -16.15 1.01
CA THR A 364 -25.38 -17.20 0.28
C THR A 364 -26.28 -16.56 -0.77
N ILE A 365 -25.96 -16.73 -2.05
CA ILE A 365 -26.88 -16.38 -3.13
C ILE A 365 -28.02 -17.42 -3.13
N LYS A 366 -29.27 -16.97 -3.28
CA LYS A 366 -30.48 -17.80 -3.25
C LYS A 366 -31.37 -17.50 -4.47
N GLY A 367 -32.23 -18.45 -4.84
CA GLY A 367 -33.13 -18.30 -5.98
C GLY A 367 -32.45 -18.49 -7.34
N LEU A 368 -31.35 -19.22 -7.39
CA LEU A 368 -30.68 -19.58 -8.65
C LEU A 368 -31.52 -20.60 -9.44
N GLU A 369 -31.42 -20.56 -10.77
CA GLU A 369 -31.93 -21.62 -11.65
C GLU A 369 -30.97 -22.83 -11.66
N SER A 370 -31.53 -24.03 -11.67
CA SER A 370 -30.76 -25.29 -11.72
C SER A 370 -30.09 -25.54 -13.08
N SER A 371 -28.92 -26.18 -13.08
CA SER A 371 -28.13 -26.47 -14.29
C SER A 371 -27.77 -25.24 -15.15
N ARG A 372 -27.68 -24.05 -14.54
CA ARG A 372 -27.23 -22.79 -15.19
C ARG A 372 -25.82 -22.37 -14.78
N MET A 373 -25.22 -21.53 -15.61
CA MET A 373 -23.95 -20.84 -15.34
C MET A 373 -24.22 -19.41 -14.83
N TYR A 374 -23.53 -19.00 -13.78
CA TYR A 374 -23.56 -17.63 -13.25
C TYR A 374 -22.14 -17.06 -13.18
N LYS A 375 -21.98 -15.78 -13.53
CA LYS A 375 -20.70 -15.04 -13.38
C LYS A 375 -20.76 -14.20 -12.10
N VAL A 376 -19.85 -14.41 -11.17
CA VAL A 376 -19.89 -13.75 -9.84
C VAL A 376 -18.59 -13.01 -9.55
N HIS A 377 -18.66 -11.81 -8.98
CA HIS A 377 -17.49 -11.08 -8.47
C HIS A 377 -17.83 -10.29 -7.20
N ILE A 378 -16.81 -9.91 -6.43
CA ILE A 378 -16.93 -9.09 -5.23
C ILE A 378 -16.15 -7.78 -5.40
N MET A 379 -16.77 -6.68 -5.02
CA MET A 379 -16.14 -5.37 -4.88
C MET A 379 -15.82 -5.11 -3.41
N ALA A 380 -14.65 -4.54 -3.13
CA ALA A 380 -14.32 -3.94 -1.84
C ALA A 380 -14.29 -2.42 -1.95
N SER A 381 -14.97 -1.73 -1.04
CA SER A 381 -15.18 -0.28 -1.10
C SER A 381 -14.57 0.44 0.09
N THR A 382 -13.78 1.49 -0.15
CA THR A 382 -13.47 2.53 0.85
C THR A 382 -14.48 3.67 0.78
N ALA A 383 -14.27 4.74 1.54
CA ALA A 383 -15.06 5.98 1.43
C ALA A 383 -14.80 6.76 0.11
N VAL A 384 -13.76 6.40 -0.66
CA VAL A 384 -13.34 7.13 -1.88
C VAL A 384 -13.64 6.36 -3.16
N GLY A 385 -13.71 5.03 -3.10
CA GLY A 385 -14.07 4.20 -4.25
C GLY A 385 -13.91 2.71 -3.96
N GLY A 386 -14.31 1.87 -4.92
CA GLY A 386 -14.24 0.42 -4.80
C GLY A 386 -13.54 -0.26 -5.97
N THR A 387 -13.07 -1.48 -5.73
CA THR A 387 -12.28 -2.29 -6.67
C THR A 387 -12.87 -3.70 -6.77
N ASN A 388 -13.03 -4.20 -7.99
CA ASN A 388 -13.65 -5.50 -8.30
C ASN A 388 -12.64 -6.65 -8.29
N SER A 389 -13.10 -7.83 -7.90
CA SER A 389 -12.34 -9.09 -8.01
C SER A 389 -12.31 -9.63 -9.43
N THR A 390 -11.44 -10.60 -9.68
CA THR A 390 -11.60 -11.54 -10.79
C THR A 390 -12.98 -12.21 -10.73
N ILE A 391 -13.58 -12.46 -11.88
CA ILE A 391 -14.85 -13.18 -12.00
C ILE A 391 -14.65 -14.66 -11.65
N MET A 392 -15.53 -15.19 -10.80
CA MET A 392 -15.72 -16.60 -10.52
C MET A 392 -16.93 -17.12 -11.31
N THR A 393 -16.76 -18.19 -12.08
CA THR A 393 -17.87 -18.87 -12.74
C THR A 393 -18.44 -19.94 -11.81
N LEU A 394 -19.76 -19.88 -11.56
CA LEU A 394 -20.51 -20.90 -10.84
C LEU A 394 -21.36 -21.70 -11.81
N VAL A 395 -21.53 -23.00 -11.55
CA VAL A 395 -22.52 -23.85 -12.26
C VAL A 395 -23.36 -24.57 -11.21
N THR A 396 -24.65 -24.24 -11.15
CA THR A 396 -25.62 -24.89 -10.24
C THR A 396 -25.84 -26.35 -10.62
N THR A 397 -26.10 -27.21 -9.64
CA THR A 397 -26.43 -28.62 -9.94
C THR A 397 -27.83 -28.75 -10.55
N LEU A 398 -28.09 -29.85 -11.27
CA LEU A 398 -29.45 -30.20 -11.73
C LEU A 398 -30.29 -30.79 -10.58
N LEU A 399 -29.63 -31.52 -9.68
CA LEU A 399 -30.21 -32.22 -8.53
C LEU A 399 -29.37 -31.93 -7.27
N ASN A 400 -30.01 -31.85 -6.11
CA ASN A 400 -29.33 -31.88 -4.82
C ASN A 400 -29.14 -33.33 -4.34
N GLU A 401 -28.25 -33.55 -3.38
CA GLU A 401 -28.07 -34.87 -2.71
C GLU A 401 -29.40 -35.47 -2.22
N LYS A 402 -30.31 -34.63 -1.72
CA LYS A 402 -31.65 -35.03 -1.28
C LYS A 402 -32.53 -35.49 -2.44
N ASP A 403 -32.47 -34.82 -3.59
CA ASP A 403 -33.24 -35.23 -4.78
C ASP A 403 -32.68 -36.54 -5.35
N ILE A 404 -31.35 -36.68 -5.36
CA ILE A 404 -30.63 -37.91 -5.73
C ILE A 404 -31.04 -39.07 -4.83
N LEU A 405 -31.10 -38.87 -3.51
CA LEU A 405 -31.57 -39.88 -2.56
C LEU A 405 -33.03 -40.29 -2.85
N VAL A 406 -33.92 -39.31 -3.08
CA VAL A 406 -35.34 -39.55 -3.41
C VAL A 406 -35.51 -40.30 -4.73
N ILE A 407 -34.60 -40.15 -5.70
CA ILE A 407 -34.59 -40.93 -6.95
C ILE A 407 -34.07 -42.36 -6.71
N PHE A 408 -32.96 -42.54 -5.98
CA PHE A 408 -32.37 -43.87 -5.78
C PHE A 408 -33.19 -44.77 -4.84
N LEU A 409 -33.95 -44.21 -3.89
CA LEU A 409 -34.74 -44.98 -2.93
C LEU A 409 -35.81 -45.89 -3.57
N PRO A 410 -36.67 -45.43 -4.50
CA PRO A 410 -37.61 -46.30 -5.23
C PRO A 410 -36.90 -47.27 -6.19
N PHE A 411 -35.78 -46.90 -6.83
CA PHE A 411 -35.00 -47.85 -7.63
C PHE A 411 -34.39 -48.98 -6.78
N GLY A 412 -33.89 -48.67 -5.58
CA GLY A 412 -33.45 -49.66 -4.61
C GLY A 412 -34.58 -50.57 -4.13
N MET A 413 -35.73 -49.99 -3.77
CA MET A 413 -36.95 -50.74 -3.39
C MET A 413 -37.40 -51.68 -4.52
N LEU A 414 -37.39 -51.22 -5.77
CA LEU A 414 -37.73 -52.03 -6.94
C LEU A 414 -36.73 -53.17 -7.15
N LEU A 415 -35.42 -52.90 -6.99
CA LEU A 415 -34.38 -53.93 -7.08
C LEU A 415 -34.56 -55.00 -5.99
N PHE A 416 -34.82 -54.60 -4.74
CA PHE A 416 -35.11 -55.54 -3.64
C PHE A 416 -36.40 -56.32 -3.88
N ALA A 417 -37.44 -55.71 -4.45
CA ALA A 417 -38.66 -56.42 -4.83
C ALA A 417 -38.41 -57.46 -5.94
N ILE A 418 -37.60 -57.14 -6.95
CA ILE A 418 -37.21 -58.08 -8.03
C ILE A 418 -36.35 -59.22 -7.48
N ILE A 419 -35.40 -58.94 -6.58
CA ILE A 419 -34.60 -59.96 -5.89
C ILE A 419 -35.49 -60.85 -5.01
N GLY A 420 -36.44 -60.26 -4.28
CA GLY A 420 -37.42 -61.01 -3.49
C GLY A 420 -38.31 -61.90 -4.36
N LEU A 421 -38.81 -61.40 -5.48
CA LEU A 421 -39.60 -62.15 -6.45
C LEU A 421 -38.80 -63.31 -7.07
N THR A 422 -37.56 -63.08 -7.53
CA THR A 422 -36.73 -64.14 -8.12
C THR A 422 -36.36 -65.22 -7.10
N LEU A 423 -36.07 -64.87 -5.85
CA LEU A 423 -35.89 -65.83 -4.75
C LEU A 423 -37.17 -66.61 -4.45
N CYS A 424 -38.35 -65.97 -4.49
CA CYS A 424 -39.64 -66.65 -4.36
C CYS A 424 -39.92 -67.62 -5.52
N PHE A 425 -39.64 -67.23 -6.77
CA PHE A 425 -39.77 -68.10 -7.94
C PHE A 425 -38.79 -69.29 -7.91
N GLN A 426 -37.55 -69.07 -7.49
CA GLN A 426 -36.56 -70.14 -7.33
C GLN A 426 -36.91 -71.12 -6.20
N ARG A 427 -37.47 -70.62 -5.09
CA ARG A 427 -37.87 -71.45 -3.93
C ARG A 427 -39.21 -72.17 -4.14
N ASN A 428 -40.10 -71.64 -4.98
CA ASN A 428 -41.41 -72.22 -5.26
C ASN A 428 -41.39 -73.10 -6.53
N ASN A 429 -41.02 -74.38 -6.36
CA ASN A 429 -40.98 -75.37 -7.45
C ASN A 429 -42.29 -75.48 -8.26
N ARG A 430 -43.48 -75.15 -7.69
CA ARG A 430 -44.73 -75.14 -8.47
C ARG A 430 -44.75 -74.06 -9.54
N MET A 431 -44.30 -72.83 -9.21
CA MET A 431 -44.21 -71.74 -10.18
C MET A 431 -43.11 -71.98 -11.21
N LYS A 432 -41.96 -72.50 -10.77
CA LYS A 432 -40.85 -72.87 -11.66
C LYS A 432 -41.31 -73.81 -12.77
N ASN A 433 -42.02 -74.89 -12.42
CA ASN A 433 -42.49 -75.89 -13.37
C ASN A 433 -43.60 -75.39 -14.32
N GLN A 434 -44.27 -74.28 -14.02
CA GLN A 434 -45.38 -73.75 -14.83
C GLN A 434 -44.97 -72.65 -15.81
N PHE A 435 -43.91 -71.89 -15.52
CA PHE A 435 -43.36 -70.88 -16.44
C PHE A 435 -42.07 -71.34 -17.14
N TRP A 436 -41.35 -72.32 -16.59
CA TRP A 436 -40.19 -72.96 -17.20
C TRP A 436 -40.39 -74.49 -17.23
N PRO A 437 -41.12 -75.03 -18.23
CA PRO A 437 -41.12 -76.47 -18.47
C PRO A 437 -39.68 -76.97 -18.68
N SER A 438 -39.39 -78.17 -18.21
CA SER A 438 -38.04 -78.74 -18.31
C SER A 438 -37.73 -79.05 -19.78
N ILE A 439 -36.89 -78.23 -20.39
CA ILE A 439 -36.36 -78.44 -21.75
C ILE A 439 -35.61 -79.79 -21.73
N PRO A 440 -36.02 -80.79 -22.54
CA PRO A 440 -35.35 -82.10 -22.56
C PRO A 440 -33.90 -81.97 -23.01
N ASP A 441 -33.00 -82.69 -22.35
CA ASP A 441 -31.61 -82.80 -22.77
C ASP A 441 -31.51 -83.66 -24.05
N PRO A 442 -31.10 -83.10 -25.21
CA PRO A 442 -31.01 -83.85 -26.45
C PRO A 442 -29.89 -84.90 -26.45
N ALA A 443 -28.93 -84.84 -25.51
CA ALA A 443 -27.82 -85.78 -25.46
C ALA A 443 -28.21 -87.17 -24.91
N ASN A 444 -29.40 -87.32 -24.30
CA ASN A 444 -29.79 -88.52 -23.54
C ASN A 444 -31.14 -89.15 -23.99
N SER A 445 -31.62 -88.87 -25.22
CA SER A 445 -32.87 -89.45 -25.74
C SER A 445 -32.64 -90.61 -26.72
N SER A 446 -33.30 -91.74 -26.51
CA SER A 446 -32.99 -93.04 -27.13
C SER A 446 -33.56 -93.25 -28.55
N LEU A 447 -33.56 -92.21 -29.39
CA LEU A 447 -34.17 -92.22 -30.74
C LEU A 447 -33.15 -92.17 -31.90
N GLY A 448 -31.85 -92.04 -31.61
CA GLY A 448 -30.77 -91.96 -32.61
C GLY A 448 -30.37 -93.30 -33.26
N LYS A 449 -31.33 -94.10 -33.74
CA LYS A 449 -31.07 -95.35 -34.49
C LYS A 449 -32.20 -95.71 -35.48
N TRP A 450 -32.29 -94.98 -36.60
CA TRP A 450 -32.80 -95.52 -37.88
C TRP A 450 -32.26 -94.73 -39.07
N GLU A 451 -31.71 -95.47 -40.02
CA GLU A 451 -31.37 -95.13 -41.41
C GLU A 451 -31.48 -96.48 -42.20
N PRO A 452 -31.55 -96.52 -43.54
CA PRO A 452 -31.49 -95.42 -44.51
C PRO A 452 -32.61 -95.49 -45.59
N ALA A 453 -32.30 -94.97 -46.79
CA ALA A 453 -32.86 -95.27 -48.11
C ALA A 453 -33.89 -94.28 -48.70
N ASP A 454 -33.36 -93.45 -49.62
CA ASP A 454 -33.83 -93.24 -51.00
C ASP A 454 -35.32 -92.92 -51.27
N LEU A 455 -35.58 -91.75 -51.86
CA LEU A 455 -35.53 -91.63 -53.33
C LEU A 455 -35.55 -90.18 -53.85
N GLN A 456 -34.65 -89.94 -54.80
CA GLN A 456 -34.61 -88.97 -55.91
C GLN A 456 -35.23 -87.56 -55.79
N GLU A 457 -34.40 -86.60 -56.22
CA GLU A 457 -34.82 -85.31 -56.78
C GLU A 457 -35.73 -85.49 -58.02
N GLU A 458 -36.67 -84.56 -58.23
CA GLU A 458 -36.93 -84.07 -59.59
C GLU A 458 -37.16 -82.54 -59.57
N THR A 459 -37.07 -81.90 -60.73
CA THR A 459 -36.40 -80.59 -60.84
C THR A 459 -37.24 -79.53 -61.56
N LEU A 460 -37.10 -78.27 -61.12
CA LEU A 460 -37.15 -76.99 -61.89
C LEU A 460 -38.18 -75.91 -61.51
N GLN A 461 -37.62 -74.72 -61.25
CA GLN A 461 -38.07 -73.37 -61.65
C GLN A 461 -39.33 -72.73 -61.03
N ALA A 462 -39.10 -72.12 -59.87
CA ALA A 462 -38.99 -70.66 -59.68
C ALA A 462 -40.18 -69.71 -59.99
N GLN A 463 -40.44 -68.82 -59.03
CA GLN A 463 -40.47 -67.36 -59.30
C GLN A 463 -39.98 -66.52 -58.11
N SER A 464 -39.84 -65.21 -58.29
CA SER A 464 -38.93 -64.35 -57.51
C SER A 464 -39.56 -63.60 -56.33
N ALA A 465 -38.91 -63.68 -55.17
CA ALA A 465 -38.61 -62.54 -54.29
C ALA A 465 -37.35 -62.90 -53.46
N ARG A 466 -36.34 -62.01 -53.37
CA ARG A 466 -35.00 -62.41 -52.88
C ARG A 466 -34.24 -61.37 -52.05
N GLU A 467 -34.41 -61.46 -50.74
CA GLU A 467 -33.43 -61.17 -49.68
C GLU A 467 -33.78 -62.08 -48.47
N PRO A 468 -32.86 -62.42 -47.55
CA PRO A 468 -31.47 -61.96 -47.39
C PRO A 468 -30.43 -63.12 -47.39
N SER A 469 -29.13 -62.84 -47.18
CA SER A 469 -28.24 -63.55 -46.22
C SER A 469 -26.76 -63.09 -46.30
N PRO A 470 -25.96 -63.20 -45.21
CA PRO A 470 -24.52 -62.89 -45.17
C PRO A 470 -23.63 -64.16 -45.16
N VAL A 471 -22.40 -64.08 -44.61
CA VAL A 471 -21.37 -65.15 -44.39
C VAL A 471 -20.52 -65.44 -45.66
N ASN A 472 -19.20 -65.71 -45.64
CA ASN A 472 -18.21 -66.01 -44.59
C ASN A 472 -16.93 -65.13 -44.72
N ILE A 473 -15.81 -65.26 -43.98
CA ILE A 473 -14.83 -66.37 -43.97
C ILE A 473 -13.97 -66.40 -42.66
N SER A 474 -13.61 -67.63 -42.27
CA SER A 474 -12.64 -68.11 -41.25
C SER A 474 -11.20 -67.57 -41.34
N ALA A 475 -10.26 -67.74 -40.38
CA ALA A 475 -10.20 -68.15 -38.95
C ALA A 475 -8.71 -68.04 -38.50
N ILE A 476 -8.37 -68.34 -37.22
CA ILE A 476 -7.13 -69.04 -36.75
C ILE A 476 -7.14 -69.19 -35.20
N THR A 477 -6.22 -69.99 -34.64
CA THR A 477 -6.34 -70.72 -33.35
C THR A 477 -5.47 -70.20 -32.18
N VAL A 478 -5.65 -70.86 -31.02
CA VAL A 478 -5.17 -70.53 -29.66
C VAL A 478 -3.80 -71.14 -29.32
N LEU A 479 -3.03 -70.49 -28.44
CA LEU A 479 -2.18 -71.15 -27.41
C LEU A 479 -1.95 -70.22 -26.20
N ASP A 480 -1.48 -70.78 -25.07
CA ASP A 480 -1.67 -70.24 -23.70
C ASP A 480 -0.37 -70.13 -22.87
N LYS A 481 -0.26 -69.12 -21.98
CA LYS A 481 0.20 -69.28 -20.58
C LYS A 481 0.21 -68.00 -19.72
N GLU A 482 -0.29 -68.15 -18.49
CA GLU A 482 0.24 -67.69 -17.18
C GLU A 482 0.98 -66.32 -17.04
N ALA A 483 0.76 -65.49 -16.00
CA ALA A 483 -0.13 -65.49 -14.82
C ALA A 483 -0.01 -64.09 -14.12
N LYS A 484 -0.22 -63.79 -12.81
CA LYS A 484 -0.54 -64.49 -11.54
C LYS A 484 -1.25 -63.46 -10.58
N LYS A 485 -1.46 -63.75 -9.28
CA LYS A 485 -2.25 -62.89 -8.33
C LYS A 485 -1.41 -62.24 -7.19
N LYS A 486 -2.03 -61.30 -6.46
CA LYS A 486 -1.64 -60.62 -5.19
C LYS A 486 -2.89 -60.49 -4.28
N PRO A 487 -2.84 -60.01 -3.01
CA PRO A 487 -1.71 -59.62 -2.12
C PRO A 487 -1.54 -60.73 -1.03
N PRO A 488 -1.48 -60.55 0.33
CA PRO A 488 -1.22 -59.41 1.25
C PRO A 488 -0.31 -59.73 2.47
N THR A 489 -0.32 -58.85 3.49
CA THR A 489 0.09 -59.01 4.92
C THR A 489 1.48 -58.48 5.34
N TRP A 490 1.56 -57.93 6.56
CA TRP A 490 2.72 -57.29 7.20
C TRP A 490 2.98 -57.85 8.62
N ARG A 491 4.24 -58.16 8.99
CA ARG A 491 4.96 -57.58 10.17
C ARG A 491 6.42 -58.08 10.32
N MET A 492 7.29 -57.20 10.84
CA MET A 492 8.40 -57.35 11.83
C MET A 492 9.21 -58.68 11.94
N THR A 493 10.52 -58.71 12.23
CA THR A 493 11.38 -57.81 13.06
C THR A 493 12.86 -57.74 12.61
N ASN A 494 13.54 -56.61 12.92
CA ASN A 494 14.97 -56.41 13.32
C ASN A 494 16.10 -56.98 12.41
N SER A 495 17.22 -56.28 12.13
CA SER A 495 18.11 -55.60 13.10
C SER A 495 19.14 -54.58 12.53
N THR A 496 19.16 -53.35 13.08
CA THR A 496 20.34 -52.45 13.34
C THR A 496 21.21 -51.87 12.18
N PRO A 497 21.96 -50.75 12.39
CA PRO A 497 22.09 -49.70 11.34
C PRO A 497 23.49 -49.07 11.08
N ALA A 498 23.59 -48.22 10.04
CA ALA A 498 24.54 -47.09 9.92
C ALA A 498 24.03 -46.04 8.88
N PRO A 499 24.52 -44.77 8.85
CA PRO A 499 23.72 -43.64 8.34
C PRO A 499 24.30 -42.80 7.17
N MET A 500 23.42 -42.11 6.43
CA MET A 500 23.64 -40.92 5.57
C MET A 500 22.26 -40.28 5.21
N CYS A 501 22.13 -39.09 4.61
CA CYS A 501 22.74 -37.77 4.84
C CYS A 501 22.08 -36.74 3.88
N ASN A 502 21.57 -35.63 4.42
CA ASN A 502 21.40 -34.25 3.87
C ASN A 502 21.03 -33.94 2.39
N LEU A 503 20.40 -32.76 2.24
CA LEU A 503 20.04 -32.09 0.98
C LEU A 503 21.25 -31.78 0.06
N PRO A 504 21.05 -31.77 -1.28
CA PRO A 504 21.96 -31.09 -2.21
C PRO A 504 21.78 -29.56 -2.20
N LYS A 505 22.86 -28.81 -2.46
CA LYS A 505 22.82 -27.40 -2.84
C LYS A 505 23.14 -27.23 -4.33
N SER A 506 22.66 -26.15 -4.94
CA SER A 506 23.02 -25.75 -6.31
C SER A 506 24.44 -25.15 -6.38
N TYR A 507 25.07 -25.29 -7.55
CA TYR A 507 26.46 -24.87 -7.81
C TYR A 507 26.58 -23.38 -8.18
N VAL A 508 27.80 -22.84 -8.01
CA VAL A 508 28.25 -21.52 -8.45
C VAL A 508 29.31 -21.71 -9.55
N HIS A 509 29.41 -20.76 -10.49
CA HIS A 509 30.56 -20.64 -11.39
C HIS A 509 31.20 -19.25 -11.31
N HIS A 510 32.50 -19.17 -11.63
CA HIS A 510 33.39 -18.08 -11.28
C HIS A 510 33.43 -16.91 -12.27
N SER A 511 33.93 -15.75 -11.81
CA SER A 511 34.27 -14.58 -12.64
C SER A 511 35.60 -13.94 -12.21
N SER A 512 36.48 -13.66 -13.17
CA SER A 512 37.77 -12.95 -13.09
C SER A 512 38.32 -12.87 -14.52
N SER A 513 38.97 -11.83 -15.06
CA SER A 513 39.42 -10.50 -14.57
C SER A 513 39.66 -9.58 -15.77
N GLY A 514 39.57 -8.25 -15.62
CA GLY A 514 40.06 -7.32 -16.66
C GLY A 514 39.71 -5.84 -16.48
N GLN A 515 40.72 -4.96 -16.57
CA GLN A 515 40.66 -3.49 -16.64
C GLN A 515 41.93 -3.03 -17.42
N PRO A 516 42.11 -1.75 -17.83
CA PRO A 516 41.18 -0.60 -17.90
C PRO A 516 41.21 0.17 -19.25
N SER A 517 40.34 1.18 -19.46
CA SER A 517 40.74 2.57 -19.86
C SER A 517 39.61 3.52 -20.36
N LYS A 518 39.72 4.79 -19.94
CA LYS A 518 39.36 6.11 -20.54
C LYS A 518 38.10 6.36 -21.42
N GLU A 519 37.31 7.34 -20.94
CA GLU A 519 36.83 8.58 -21.62
C GLU A 519 36.15 8.54 -23.01
N THR A 520 34.90 9.03 -23.10
CA THR A 520 34.45 10.17 -23.96
C THR A 520 32.99 10.61 -23.62
N ARG A 521 32.59 11.82 -24.03
CA ARG A 521 31.29 12.50 -23.80
C ARG A 521 30.11 11.93 -24.63
N PRO A 522 28.85 12.24 -24.27
CA PRO A 522 27.65 11.69 -24.92
C PRO A 522 27.11 12.48 -26.13
N SER A 523 26.62 11.75 -27.12
CA SER A 523 25.58 12.12 -28.10
C SER A 523 24.89 10.80 -28.53
N SER A 524 23.74 10.74 -29.20
CA SER A 524 22.72 11.73 -29.59
C SER A 524 21.42 10.97 -29.93
N TYR A 525 20.26 11.63 -29.92
CA TYR A 525 18.99 11.02 -30.33
C TYR A 525 19.03 10.48 -31.77
N VAL A 526 18.54 9.25 -31.97
CA VAL A 526 18.16 8.70 -33.29
C VAL A 526 16.86 7.92 -33.11
N ASN A 527 15.88 8.16 -33.98
CA ASN A 527 14.60 7.44 -33.96
C ASN A 527 14.75 6.02 -34.53
N GLY A 528 14.15 5.03 -33.85
CA GLY A 528 14.04 3.65 -34.34
C GLY A 528 12.62 3.13 -34.19
N THR A 529 11.87 3.07 -35.30
CA THR A 529 10.51 2.51 -35.33
C THR A 529 10.56 0.98 -35.33
N GLY A 530 10.39 0.36 -34.16
CA GLY A 530 10.23 -1.10 -34.02
C GLY A 530 8.77 -1.48 -33.85
N ALA A 531 8.22 -2.29 -34.76
CA ALA A 531 6.84 -2.78 -34.67
C ALA A 531 6.73 -3.95 -33.68
N VAL A 532 5.61 -4.01 -32.95
CA VAL A 532 5.29 -5.13 -32.04
C VAL A 532 4.90 -6.36 -32.86
N GLN A 533 5.55 -7.50 -32.60
CA GLN A 533 5.17 -8.79 -33.18
C GLN A 533 4.15 -9.51 -32.28
N TYR A 534 3.05 -9.96 -32.88
CA TYR A 534 2.08 -10.85 -32.26
C TYR A 534 2.34 -12.28 -32.75
N ALA A 535 2.30 -13.27 -31.85
CA ALA A 535 2.47 -14.67 -32.24
C ALA A 535 1.19 -15.21 -32.91
N GLN A 536 1.33 -15.74 -34.13
CA GLN A 536 0.24 -16.43 -34.83
C GLN A 536 0.26 -17.93 -34.50
N VAL A 537 -0.88 -18.47 -34.07
CA VAL A 537 -1.05 -19.92 -33.86
C VAL A 537 -1.35 -20.58 -35.20
N VAL A 538 -0.49 -21.48 -35.63
CA VAL A 538 -0.69 -22.30 -36.84
C VAL A 538 -1.49 -23.56 -36.46
N TRP A 539 -2.57 -23.82 -37.19
CA TRP A 539 -3.27 -25.11 -37.17
C TRP A 539 -2.80 -25.93 -38.37
N ASP A 540 -2.32 -27.14 -38.10
CA ASP A 540 -1.89 -28.07 -39.16
C ASP A 540 -3.13 -28.79 -39.74
N GLY A 541 -3.33 -28.68 -41.05
CA GLY A 541 -4.50 -29.19 -41.76
C GLY A 541 -4.20 -30.46 -42.54
N TYR A 542 -4.98 -31.52 -42.34
CA TYR A 542 -4.86 -32.75 -43.12
C TYR A 542 -5.37 -32.57 -44.57
N ARG A 543 -4.96 -33.50 -45.44
CA ARG A 543 -5.08 -33.46 -46.90
C ARG A 543 -6.46 -33.11 -47.49
N ASP A 544 -6.37 -32.47 -48.66
CA ASP A 544 -7.29 -32.54 -49.80
C ASP A 544 -8.74 -32.04 -49.60
N GLN A 545 -8.88 -30.72 -49.41
CA GLN A 545 -10.06 -29.99 -49.92
C GLN A 545 -9.71 -28.53 -50.29
N GLN A 546 -10.21 -28.08 -51.44
CA GLN A 546 -9.92 -26.75 -52.00
C GLN A 546 -11.17 -25.86 -51.87
N ALA A 547 -11.09 -24.81 -51.04
CA ALA A 547 -12.20 -23.90 -50.74
C ALA A 547 -11.97 -22.50 -51.36
N PRO A 548 -13.05 -21.76 -51.73
CA PRO A 548 -12.94 -20.60 -52.62
C PRO A 548 -12.55 -19.29 -51.92
N SER A 549 -11.96 -18.37 -52.70
CA SER A 549 -11.62 -17.02 -52.29
C SER A 549 -12.83 -16.06 -52.32
N PRO A 550 -13.17 -15.36 -51.22
CA PRO A 550 -14.11 -14.25 -51.25
C PRO A 550 -13.52 -13.02 -51.95
N LEU A 551 -14.34 -12.30 -52.74
CA LEU A 551 -13.94 -11.02 -53.34
C LEU A 551 -13.84 -9.93 -52.27
N TYR A 552 -12.80 -9.10 -52.33
CA TYR A 552 -12.80 -7.80 -51.67
C TYR A 552 -13.55 -6.78 -52.53
N THR A 553 -14.79 -6.46 -52.16
CA THR A 553 -15.55 -5.36 -52.78
C THR A 553 -15.00 -4.02 -52.30
N ARG A 554 -14.36 -3.27 -53.19
CA ARG A 554 -13.87 -1.92 -52.92
C ARG A 554 -15.03 -0.93 -52.99
N SER A 555 -15.36 -0.27 -51.87
CA SER A 555 -16.37 0.78 -51.83
C SER A 555 -15.75 2.13 -52.19
N ASP A 556 -16.01 2.63 -53.40
CA ASP A 556 -15.56 3.96 -53.81
C ASP A 556 -16.39 5.04 -53.10
N SER A 557 -15.71 5.91 -52.35
CA SER A 557 -16.30 7.03 -51.63
C SER A 557 -16.00 8.35 -52.34
N THR A 558 -16.99 8.91 -53.03
CA THR A 558 -16.87 10.20 -53.73
C THR A 558 -17.06 11.38 -52.77
N GLN A 559 -16.01 12.15 -52.55
CA GLN A 559 -16.10 13.52 -52.02
C GLN A 559 -15.28 14.47 -52.90
N PRO A 560 -15.78 15.69 -53.18
CA PRO A 560 -15.09 16.65 -54.06
C PRO A 560 -13.94 17.35 -53.32
N LEU A 561 -12.88 17.68 -54.08
CA LEU A 561 -11.83 18.58 -53.63
C LEU A 561 -12.37 20.02 -53.50
N LEU A 562 -12.01 20.71 -52.42
CA LEU A 562 -12.25 22.14 -52.25
C LEU A 562 -10.94 22.85 -51.94
N ASP A 563 -10.37 23.50 -52.96
CA ASP A 563 -9.28 24.44 -52.78
C ASP A 563 -9.80 25.74 -52.14
N ASN A 564 -9.37 26.05 -50.91
CA ASN A 564 -8.55 27.25 -50.64
C ASN A 564 -8.14 27.40 -49.17
N MET A 565 -7.19 28.31 -48.92
CA MET A 565 -6.52 28.51 -47.64
C MET A 565 -7.40 29.20 -46.59
N THR A 566 -7.41 28.69 -45.35
CA THR A 566 -7.77 29.44 -44.13
C THR A 566 -6.97 28.84 -42.96
N PRO A 567 -6.33 29.63 -42.07
CA PRO A 567 -5.37 29.10 -41.12
C PRO A 567 -6.01 28.35 -39.92
N SER A 568 -5.33 27.32 -39.44
CA SER A 568 -5.76 26.49 -38.31
C SER A 568 -5.91 27.26 -37.00
N PRO A 569 -6.88 26.92 -36.14
CA PRO A 569 -6.95 27.41 -34.76
C PRO A 569 -5.71 27.02 -33.95
N LYS A 570 -5.29 27.87 -33.01
CA LYS A 570 -4.26 27.54 -32.01
C LYS A 570 -4.82 26.60 -30.93
N PRO A 571 -3.98 25.77 -30.28
CA PRO A 571 -4.41 24.96 -29.15
C PRO A 571 -4.86 25.82 -27.97
N TYR A 572 -5.78 25.29 -27.16
CA TYR A 572 -6.28 25.94 -25.95
C TYR A 572 -5.18 25.93 -24.87
N GLU A 573 -4.92 27.08 -24.25
CA GLU A 573 -3.91 27.23 -23.19
C GLU A 573 -4.60 27.61 -21.87
N ASN A 574 -4.07 27.12 -20.74
CA ASN A 574 -4.79 27.09 -19.46
C ASN A 574 -4.89 28.47 -18.80
N LEU A 575 -6.10 28.87 -18.40
CA LEU A 575 -6.39 30.24 -17.94
C LEU A 575 -7.03 30.30 -16.53
N TRP A 576 -6.41 29.63 -15.56
CA TRP A 576 -6.71 29.81 -14.12
C TRP A 576 -5.43 29.67 -13.27
N PHE A 577 -4.73 30.77 -13.00
CA PHE A 577 -3.99 31.05 -11.76
C PHE A 577 -3.39 32.47 -11.79
N HIS A 578 -4.07 33.44 -11.16
CA HIS A 578 -3.42 34.64 -10.64
C HIS A 578 -3.49 34.60 -9.12
N GLY A 579 -2.34 34.72 -8.46
CA GLY A 579 -2.22 34.48 -7.02
C GLY A 579 -2.70 35.64 -6.14
N GLY A 580 -3.58 35.32 -5.19
CA GLY A 580 -3.72 36.09 -3.95
C GLY A 580 -2.71 35.63 -2.90
N GLN A 581 -2.41 36.48 -1.92
CA GLN A 581 -1.42 36.17 -0.87
C GLN A 581 -1.93 35.08 0.09
N ALA A 582 -1.00 34.27 0.62
CA ALA A 582 -1.29 33.29 1.65
C ALA A 582 -1.30 33.96 3.04
N GLU A 583 -2.36 33.71 3.82
CA GLU A 583 -2.39 33.93 5.27
C GLU A 583 -2.62 32.60 6.02
N MET A 584 -2.29 32.56 7.31
CA MET A 584 -2.24 31.32 8.08
C MET A 584 -3.59 30.87 8.64
N GLY A 585 -4.08 29.77 8.08
CA GLY A 585 -4.46 28.57 8.84
C GLY A 585 -5.62 28.63 9.85
N LEU A 586 -6.62 27.78 9.63
CA LEU A 586 -7.45 27.20 10.69
C LEU A 586 -8.08 25.89 10.21
N CYS A 587 -7.64 24.74 10.75
CA CYS A 587 -8.28 23.44 10.53
C CYS A 587 -9.56 23.34 11.39
N SER A 588 -10.59 24.11 11.03
CA SER A 588 -11.88 24.14 11.75
C SER A 588 -13.01 24.70 10.90
N GLN A 589 -13.62 23.86 10.05
CA GLN A 589 -15.04 24.02 9.70
C GLN A 589 -15.73 22.65 9.78
N SER A 590 -16.65 22.54 10.73
CA SER A 590 -17.59 21.43 10.85
C SER A 590 -18.72 21.60 9.84
N PHE A 591 -19.05 20.55 9.09
CA PHE A 591 -20.35 20.50 8.40
C PHE A 591 -21.46 20.39 9.44
N GLN A 592 -22.19 21.49 9.61
CA GLN A 592 -23.48 21.54 10.28
C GLN A 592 -24.49 21.95 9.20
N GLU A 593 -25.62 21.24 9.12
CA GLU A 593 -26.65 21.52 8.13
C GLU A 593 -27.32 22.87 8.43
N ASP A 594 -27.44 23.74 7.42
CA ASP A 594 -28.48 24.76 7.39
C ASP A 594 -28.81 25.15 5.94
N THR A 595 -30.10 25.23 5.62
CA THR A 595 -30.60 25.51 4.27
C THR A 595 -30.86 26.98 4.05
N VAL A 596 -30.18 27.62 3.09
CA VAL A 596 -30.56 28.95 2.58
C VAL A 596 -30.52 28.97 1.05
N PHE A 597 -31.63 29.36 0.43
CA PHE A 597 -31.73 29.61 -1.02
C PHE A 597 -30.93 30.85 -1.41
N LEU A 598 -30.18 30.77 -2.51
CA LEU A 598 -29.95 31.90 -3.41
C LEU A 598 -30.32 31.53 -4.85
N LYS A 599 -30.64 32.55 -5.64
CA LYS A 599 -31.61 32.46 -6.74
C LYS A 599 -31.25 33.43 -7.85
N GLU A 600 -30.61 32.93 -8.92
CA GLU A 600 -30.73 33.41 -10.32
C GLU A 600 -29.99 32.43 -11.28
N PRO A 601 -30.21 32.49 -12.62
CA PRO A 601 -30.30 31.26 -13.42
C PRO A 601 -29.01 30.78 -14.11
N LEU A 602 -28.87 29.45 -14.18
CA LEU A 602 -27.98 28.73 -15.10
C LEU A 602 -28.51 28.83 -16.55
N MET A 603 -28.08 29.86 -17.29
CA MET A 603 -28.44 30.06 -18.71
C MET A 603 -27.24 30.39 -19.62
N ASP A 604 -26.05 29.89 -19.31
CA ASP A 604 -24.87 29.93 -20.20
C ASP A 604 -24.13 28.57 -20.23
N PHE A 605 -24.75 27.56 -20.85
CA PHE A 605 -24.10 26.29 -21.19
C PHE A 605 -24.45 25.87 -22.63
N PRO A 606 -23.48 25.84 -23.58
CA PRO A 606 -23.76 25.76 -25.02
C PRO A 606 -24.04 24.34 -25.57
N LEU A 607 -24.65 23.45 -24.77
CA LEU A 607 -24.80 22.02 -25.10
C LEU A 607 -26.22 21.44 -24.94
N LEU A 608 -27.23 22.22 -24.59
CA LEU A 608 -28.61 21.75 -24.35
C LEU A 608 -29.66 22.40 -25.28
N ARG A 609 -29.37 22.51 -26.59
CA ARG A 609 -30.32 22.96 -27.64
C ARG A 609 -30.66 21.87 -28.68
N GLY A 610 -30.67 20.60 -28.26
CA GLY A 610 -30.71 19.44 -29.15
C GLY A 610 -31.72 18.34 -28.82
N LEU A 611 -32.82 18.63 -28.11
CA LEU A 611 -33.90 17.67 -27.86
C LEU A 611 -35.24 18.39 -27.57
N LYS A 612 -35.96 18.77 -28.64
CA LYS A 612 -37.38 19.16 -28.55
C LYS A 612 -38.22 18.05 -29.16
N ILE A 613 -38.88 17.27 -28.30
CA ILE A 613 -39.89 16.29 -28.71
C ILE A 613 -41.25 16.98 -28.59
N ASP A 614 -41.95 17.17 -29.70
CA ASP A 614 -43.35 17.60 -29.67
C ASP A 614 -44.24 16.39 -29.32
N GLY A 615 -45.00 16.51 -28.24
CA GLY A 615 -45.92 15.49 -27.73
C GLY A 615 -47.14 16.16 -27.13
N THR A 616 -48.21 16.29 -27.92
CA THR A 616 -49.40 17.06 -27.55
C THR A 616 -50.48 16.18 -26.93
N GLU A 617 -50.60 16.19 -25.61
CA GLU A 617 -51.86 15.86 -24.93
C GLU A 617 -52.22 16.96 -23.94
N GLY A 618 -53.50 17.34 -23.93
CA GLY A 618 -54.04 18.33 -23.01
C GLY A 618 -55.36 17.85 -22.44
N LEU A 619 -55.47 17.84 -21.12
CA LEU A 619 -56.73 17.64 -20.41
C LEU A 619 -56.77 18.54 -19.17
N ASN A 620 -57.94 19.13 -18.94
CA ASN A 620 -58.13 20.25 -18.01
C ASN A 620 -58.67 19.83 -16.64
N ASN A 621 -58.46 20.71 -15.66
CA ASN A 621 -59.28 20.91 -14.45
C ASN A 621 -59.36 19.81 -13.39
N LEU A 622 -58.87 20.13 -12.17
CA LEU A 622 -59.60 20.12 -10.88
C LEU A 622 -58.60 20.56 -9.78
N ARG A 623 -58.50 21.83 -9.37
CA ARG A 623 -59.36 22.57 -8.41
C ARG A 623 -59.65 21.85 -7.08
N ARG A 624 -59.07 22.39 -6.00
CA ARG A 624 -59.46 22.29 -4.57
C ARG A 624 -59.61 20.88 -3.98
N LEU A 625 -58.67 20.53 -3.09
CA LEU A 625 -58.80 20.93 -1.68
C LEU A 625 -57.42 21.30 -1.11
#